data_AF-A0A2V7IHA2-F1
#
_entry.id   AF-A0A2V7IHA2-F1
#
_cell.length_a   1.000
_cell.length_b   1.000
_cell.length_c   1.000
_cell.angle_alpha   90.00
_cell.angle_beta   90.00
_cell.angle_gamma   90.00
#
_symmetry.space_group_name_H-M   'P 1'
#
loop_
_entity.id
_entity.type
_entity.pdbx_description
1 polymer ?
#
loop_
_entity_poly.entity_id
_entity_poly.type
_entity_poly.pdbx_seq_one_letter_code
_entity_poly.pdbx_strand_id
1 'polypeptide(L)'
;PGQKKIPETALRDPLVIEPARADAKPLAARLQAHQGDVLFHKHRFDVFTNENVPTVLDVLAPDDIVLYGVATDVCDKAAVEGLLERRPHTRLLVVTDAVKGIDKDVSEQLLKDWGDEGVRLVKTKEVVEEGLVEDLARAGA
;
A
#
# COMPACT_ATOMS: atom_id res chain seq x y z
N PRO A 1 24.21 15.69 -6.13
CA PRO A 1 24.69 14.60 -5.25
C PRO A 1 24.04 14.77 -3.86
N GLY A 2 23.26 13.78 -3.38
CA GLY A 2 22.46 13.88 -2.14
C GLY A 2 21.02 13.39 -2.27
N GLN A 3 20.49 13.34 -3.49
CA GLN A 3 19.13 12.83 -3.79
C GLN A 3 19.08 11.32 -4.09
N LYS A 4 20.24 10.63 -4.09
CA LYS A 4 20.27 9.19 -4.38
C LYS A 4 19.74 8.46 -3.14
N LYS A 5 18.73 7.61 -3.35
CA LYS A 5 18.22 6.71 -2.31
C LYS A 5 19.34 5.79 -1.81
N ILE A 6 19.28 5.42 -0.54
CA ILE A 6 20.11 4.34 0.01
C ILE A 6 19.70 3.01 -0.64
N PRO A 7 20.62 2.04 -0.80
CA PRO A 7 20.34 0.77 -1.46
C PRO A 7 19.13 0.01 -0.90
N GLU A 8 18.92 0.09 0.41
CA GLU A 8 17.85 -0.58 1.16
C GLU A 8 16.44 -0.06 0.78
N THR A 9 16.37 1.11 0.16
CA THR A 9 15.11 1.72 -0.31
C THR A 9 15.05 1.83 -1.83
N ALA A 10 16.00 1.19 -2.53
CA ALA A 10 16.00 1.13 -3.98
C ALA A 10 14.88 0.21 -4.46
N LEU A 11 14.09 0.70 -5.41
CA LEU A 11 13.09 -0.10 -6.10
C LEU A 11 13.74 -0.88 -7.23
N ARG A 12 13.29 -2.11 -7.43
CA ARG A 12 13.77 -3.02 -8.46
C ARG A 12 12.97 -2.77 -9.74
N ASP A 13 13.62 -2.14 -10.71
CA ASP A 13 13.03 -1.76 -12.01
C ASP A 13 11.63 -1.12 -11.86
N PRO A 14 11.54 0.09 -11.26
CA PRO A 14 10.24 0.68 -10.95
C PRO A 14 9.48 1.13 -12.19
N LEU A 15 8.27 0.60 -12.40
CA LEU A 15 7.31 1.14 -13.34
C LEU A 15 6.62 2.36 -12.72
N VAL A 16 6.95 3.54 -13.23
CA VAL A 16 6.40 4.81 -12.72
C VAL A 16 4.97 5.03 -13.26
N ILE A 17 4.05 5.27 -12.33
CA ILE A 17 2.65 5.61 -12.58
C ILE A 17 2.44 7.08 -12.19
N GLU A 18 2.33 7.93 -13.20
CA GLU A 18 2.08 9.36 -13.00
C GLU A 18 0.64 9.64 -12.53
N PRO A 19 0.38 10.77 -11.85
CA PRO A 19 -0.95 11.06 -11.30
C PRO A 19 -2.02 11.32 -12.36
N ALA A 20 -1.62 11.91 -13.49
CA ALA A 20 -2.54 12.24 -14.57
C ALA A 20 -3.09 10.96 -15.21
N ARG A 21 -4.41 10.94 -15.43
CA ARG A 21 -5.10 9.80 -16.02
C ARG A 21 -4.45 9.36 -17.34
N ALA A 22 -4.09 8.08 -17.40
CA ALA A 22 -3.63 7.41 -18.60
C ALA A 22 -4.74 6.55 -19.21
N ASP A 23 -4.57 6.14 -20.46
CA ASP A 23 -5.43 5.13 -21.06
C ASP A 23 -5.27 3.80 -20.33
N ALA A 24 -6.39 3.24 -19.86
CA ALA A 24 -6.39 2.06 -19.01
C ALA A 24 -5.86 0.80 -19.73
N LYS A 25 -6.17 0.60 -21.02
CA LYS A 25 -5.75 -0.60 -21.75
C LYS A 25 -4.23 -0.67 -21.96
N PRO A 26 -3.55 0.37 -22.49
CA PRO A 26 -2.10 0.36 -22.56
C PRO A 26 -1.42 0.27 -21.20
N LEU A 27 -1.98 0.92 -20.17
CA LEU A 27 -1.47 0.83 -18.81
C LEU A 27 -1.54 -0.61 -18.27
N ALA A 28 -2.68 -1.27 -18.43
CA ALA A 28 -2.87 -2.65 -18.01
C ALA A 28 -1.88 -3.60 -18.71
N ALA A 29 -1.68 -3.45 -20.02
CA ALA A 29 -0.72 -4.26 -20.77
C ALA A 29 0.72 -4.08 -20.26
N ARG A 30 1.11 -2.84 -19.92
CA ARG A 30 2.44 -2.56 -19.33
C ARG A 30 2.58 -3.21 -17.96
N LEU A 31 1.57 -3.11 -17.11
CA LEU A 31 1.57 -3.72 -15.78
C LEU A 31 1.67 -5.24 -15.84
N GLN A 32 0.90 -5.88 -16.72
CA GLN A 32 0.94 -7.34 -16.90
C GLN A 32 2.29 -7.85 -17.40
N ALA A 33 3.01 -7.05 -18.20
CA ALA A 33 4.34 -7.38 -18.70
C ALA A 33 5.46 -7.05 -17.71
N HIS A 34 5.17 -6.30 -16.65
CA HIS A 34 6.17 -5.79 -15.71
C HIS A 34 6.42 -6.77 -14.56
N GLN A 35 7.69 -6.99 -14.20
CA GLN A 35 8.08 -7.87 -13.07
C GLN A 35 8.78 -7.14 -11.92
N GLY A 36 9.02 -5.83 -12.09
CA GLY A 36 9.60 -4.98 -11.07
C GLY A 36 8.54 -4.37 -10.15
N ASP A 37 8.99 -3.38 -9.37
CA ASP A 37 8.12 -2.64 -8.48
C ASP A 37 7.22 -1.66 -9.24
N VAL A 38 6.11 -1.27 -8.65
CA VAL A 38 5.25 -0.18 -9.16
C VAL A 38 5.43 1.04 -8.28
N LEU A 39 5.79 2.18 -8.89
CA LEU A 39 5.98 3.45 -8.19
C LEU A 39 4.87 4.43 -8.55
N PHE A 40 4.00 4.75 -7.60
CA PHE A 40 3.03 5.83 -7.77
C PHE A 40 3.66 7.17 -7.44
N HIS A 41 3.61 8.09 -8.39
CA HIS A 41 3.75 9.51 -8.09
C HIS A 41 2.43 10.07 -7.57
N LYS A 42 2.52 11.01 -6.62
CA LYS A 42 1.39 11.75 -6.07
C LYS A 42 1.81 13.16 -5.71
N HIS A 43 0.93 14.12 -5.98
CA HIS A 43 1.13 15.53 -5.59
C HIS A 43 0.42 15.88 -4.28
N ARG A 44 -0.43 14.99 -3.77
CA ARG A 44 -1.18 15.14 -2.53
C ARG A 44 -0.89 13.97 -1.59
N PHE A 45 -1.38 14.08 -0.34
CA PHE A 45 -1.17 13.03 0.65
C PHE A 45 -1.89 11.74 0.27
N ASP A 46 -3.15 11.87 -0.15
CA ASP A 46 -3.98 10.77 -0.64
C ASP A 46 -3.44 10.18 -1.95
N VAL A 47 -3.11 8.89 -1.91
CA VAL A 47 -2.60 8.13 -3.06
C VAL A 47 -3.63 8.01 -4.17
N PHE A 48 -4.93 7.99 -3.85
CA PHE A 48 -6.01 7.88 -4.82
C PHE A 48 -6.26 9.17 -5.60
N THR A 49 -5.53 10.26 -5.29
CA THR A 49 -5.43 11.41 -6.20
C THR A 49 -4.64 11.10 -7.47
N ASN A 50 -3.92 9.98 -7.51
CA ASN A 50 -3.44 9.39 -8.74
C ASN A 50 -4.58 8.58 -9.38
N GLU A 51 -5.13 9.09 -10.48
CA GLU A 51 -6.31 8.53 -11.15
C GLU A 51 -6.09 7.11 -11.72
N ASN A 52 -4.84 6.65 -11.76
CA ASN A 52 -4.47 5.35 -12.30
C ASN A 52 -4.40 4.25 -11.24
N VAL A 53 -4.42 4.58 -9.95
CA VAL A 53 -4.35 3.60 -8.84
C VAL A 53 -5.44 2.52 -8.97
N PRO A 54 -6.73 2.83 -9.25
CA PRO A 54 -7.75 1.80 -9.43
C PRO A 54 -7.39 0.81 -10.54
N THR A 55 -6.91 1.29 -11.69
CA THR A 55 -6.48 0.41 -12.80
C THR A 55 -5.32 -0.49 -12.37
N VAL A 56 -4.38 0.01 -11.59
CA VAL A 56 -3.28 -0.81 -11.09
C VAL A 56 -3.77 -1.89 -10.13
N LEU A 57 -4.63 -1.53 -9.17
CA LEU A 57 -5.18 -2.48 -8.21
C LEU A 57 -6.07 -3.54 -8.88
N ASP A 58 -6.80 -3.17 -9.93
CA ASP A 58 -7.62 -4.11 -10.71
C ASP A 58 -6.75 -5.11 -11.50
N VAL A 59 -5.61 -4.67 -12.02
CA VAL A 59 -4.68 -5.54 -12.76
C VAL A 59 -3.90 -6.47 -11.83
N LEU A 60 -3.43 -5.95 -10.71
CA LEU A 60 -2.70 -6.75 -9.71
C LEU A 60 -3.64 -7.68 -8.93
N ALA A 61 -4.90 -7.26 -8.77
CA ALA A 61 -5.96 -7.98 -8.05
C ALA A 61 -5.49 -8.62 -6.72
N PRO A 62 -4.89 -7.85 -5.78
CA PRO A 62 -4.34 -8.42 -4.58
C PRO A 62 -5.44 -8.93 -3.63
N ASP A 63 -5.25 -10.13 -3.11
CA ASP A 63 -6.05 -10.69 -2.02
C ASP A 63 -5.65 -10.10 -0.67
N ASP A 64 -4.36 -9.79 -0.50
CA ASP A 64 -3.77 -9.24 0.71
C ASP A 64 -2.93 -7.99 0.39
N ILE A 65 -3.07 -6.94 1.20
CA ILE A 65 -2.22 -5.74 1.14
C ILE A 65 -1.60 -5.53 2.53
N VAL A 66 -0.27 -5.48 2.57
CA VAL A 66 0.49 -5.09 3.76
C VAL A 66 0.91 -3.63 3.62
N LEU A 67 0.46 -2.79 4.54
CA LEU A 67 0.70 -1.35 4.55
C LEU A 67 1.65 -0.96 5.68
N TYR A 68 2.67 -0.19 5.31
CA TYR A 68 3.64 0.43 6.20
C TYR A 68 4.12 1.75 5.58
N GLY A 69 4.64 2.67 6.38
CA GLY A 69 5.02 3.99 5.91
C GLY A 69 4.77 5.11 6.90
N VAL A 70 4.81 6.34 6.40
CA VAL A 70 4.49 7.54 7.18
C VAL A 70 3.72 8.56 6.33
N ALA A 71 2.85 9.37 6.91
CA ALA A 71 2.46 9.37 8.33
C ALA A 71 1.13 8.64 8.54
N THR A 72 0.99 7.95 9.68
CA THR A 72 -0.21 7.17 10.07
C THR A 72 -1.48 7.99 9.94
N ASP A 73 -1.46 9.21 10.47
CA ASP A 73 -2.58 10.16 10.55
C ASP A 73 -2.77 11.01 9.28
N VAL A 74 -2.01 10.76 8.21
CA VAL A 74 -2.03 11.56 6.97
C VAL A 74 -2.09 10.70 5.71
N CYS A 75 -0.94 10.20 5.23
CA CYS A 75 -0.88 9.46 3.96
C CYS A 75 -1.36 8.03 4.12
N ASP A 76 -0.96 7.38 5.22
CA ASP A 76 -1.35 6.00 5.49
C ASP A 76 -2.85 5.95 5.77
N LYS A 77 -3.40 6.92 6.51
CA LYS A 77 -4.84 7.09 6.69
C LYS A 77 -5.60 7.11 5.37
N ALA A 78 -5.20 7.99 4.45
CA ALA A 78 -5.87 8.09 3.15
C ALA A 78 -5.76 6.79 2.34
N ALA A 79 -4.63 6.09 2.43
CA ALA A 79 -4.45 4.79 1.78
C ALA A 79 -5.34 3.70 2.40
N VAL A 80 -5.38 3.58 3.73
CA VAL A 80 -6.19 2.60 4.46
C VAL A 80 -7.67 2.81 4.17
N GLU A 81 -8.19 4.01 4.41
CA GLU A 81 -9.61 4.34 4.23
C GLU A 81 -10.01 4.19 2.75
N GLY A 82 -9.15 4.66 1.83
CA GLY A 82 -9.42 4.56 0.40
C GLY A 82 -9.43 3.11 -0.11
N LEU A 83 -8.59 2.23 0.47
CA LEU A 83 -8.58 0.79 0.18
C LEU A 83 -9.82 0.10 0.76
N LEU A 84 -10.21 0.39 2.00
CA LEU A 84 -11.44 -0.16 2.58
C LEU A 84 -12.69 0.19 1.75
N GLU A 85 -12.76 1.43 1.25
CA GLU A 85 -13.85 1.88 0.38
C GLU A 85 -13.85 1.17 -0.98
N ARG A 86 -12.68 1.06 -1.64
CA ARG A 86 -12.57 0.61 -3.05
C ARG A 86 -12.34 -0.89 -3.21
N ARG A 87 -11.80 -1.55 -2.20
CA ARG A 87 -11.37 -2.96 -2.20
C ARG A 87 -11.87 -3.69 -0.94
N PRO A 88 -13.19 -3.71 -0.67
CA PRO A 88 -13.75 -4.28 0.57
C PRO A 88 -13.51 -5.79 0.73
N HIS A 89 -13.07 -6.47 -0.32
CA HIS A 89 -12.74 -7.90 -0.29
C HIS A 89 -11.24 -8.18 -0.16
N THR A 90 -10.38 -7.17 -0.32
CA THR A 90 -8.94 -7.31 -0.11
C THR A 90 -8.63 -7.19 1.38
N ARG A 91 -7.91 -8.16 1.93
CA ARG A 91 -7.51 -8.15 3.33
C ARG A 91 -6.40 -7.12 3.53
N LEU A 92 -6.63 -6.16 4.42
CA LEU A 92 -5.68 -5.12 4.72
C LEU A 92 -4.95 -5.41 6.04
N LEU A 93 -3.63 -5.32 6.02
CA LEU A 93 -2.76 -5.46 7.18
C LEU A 93 -1.97 -4.17 7.38
N VAL A 94 -1.94 -3.64 8.61
CA VAL A 94 -1.11 -2.48 8.96
C VAL A 94 0.00 -2.91 9.91
N VAL A 95 1.24 -2.62 9.54
CA VAL A 95 2.44 -2.98 10.30
C VAL A 95 2.71 -1.92 11.36
N THR A 96 2.19 -2.15 12.58
CA THR A 96 2.10 -1.15 13.66
C THR A 96 3.44 -0.64 14.19
N ASP A 97 4.53 -1.39 14.02
CA ASP A 97 5.90 -0.98 14.37
C ASP A 97 6.68 -0.40 13.18
N ALA A 98 6.07 -0.34 11.98
CA ALA A 98 6.60 0.26 10.77
C ALA A 98 5.72 1.42 10.25
N VAL A 99 4.84 1.95 11.11
CA VAL A 99 4.09 3.19 10.87
C VAL A 99 4.35 4.20 11.97
N LYS A 100 4.30 5.50 11.62
CA LYS A 100 4.45 6.58 12.59
C LYS A 100 3.63 7.80 12.16
N GLY A 101 2.67 8.21 12.98
CA GLY A 101 1.96 9.46 12.76
C GLY A 101 2.64 10.67 13.38
N ILE A 102 2.14 11.83 13.01
CA ILE A 102 2.56 13.14 13.51
C ILE A 102 1.99 13.35 14.91
N ASP A 103 0.67 13.16 15.05
CA ASP A 103 -0.03 13.18 16.34
C ASP A 103 -0.20 11.75 16.87
N LYS A 104 0.32 11.52 18.08
CA LYS A 104 0.32 10.20 18.70
C LYS A 104 -1.09 9.73 19.04
N ASP A 105 -1.90 10.58 19.65
CA ASP A 105 -3.22 10.20 20.16
C ASP A 105 -4.19 9.96 18.99
N VAL A 106 -4.10 10.78 17.94
CA VAL A 106 -4.83 10.55 16.68
C VAL A 106 -4.42 9.22 16.04
N SER A 107 -3.13 8.92 15.99
CA SER A 107 -2.64 7.67 15.40
C SER A 107 -3.08 6.44 16.17
N GLU A 108 -3.04 6.49 17.50
CA GLU A 108 -3.51 5.39 18.35
C GLU A 108 -5.00 5.14 18.18
N GLN A 109 -5.80 6.21 18.08
CA GLN A 109 -7.23 6.10 17.81
C GLN A 109 -7.51 5.50 16.42
N LEU A 110 -6.81 5.98 15.37
CA LEU A 110 -6.97 5.46 14.01
C LEU A 110 -6.65 3.96 13.92
N LEU A 111 -5.55 3.50 14.53
CA LEU A 111 -5.20 2.08 14.54
C LEU A 111 -6.31 1.25 15.21
N LYS A 112 -6.89 1.74 16.31
CA LYS A 112 -8.02 1.07 16.96
C LYS A 112 -9.24 1.01 16.04
N ASP A 113 -9.63 2.13 15.44
CA ASP A 113 -10.81 2.21 14.60
C ASP A 113 -10.68 1.31 13.37
N TRP A 114 -9.53 1.30 12.71
CA TRP A 114 -9.25 0.38 11.60
C TRP A 114 -9.30 -1.09 12.02
N GLY A 115 -8.81 -1.41 13.23
CA GLY A 115 -8.94 -2.75 13.80
C GLY A 115 -10.41 -3.17 13.94
N ASP A 116 -11.26 -2.26 14.42
CA ASP A 116 -12.72 -2.48 14.55
C ASP A 116 -13.40 -2.61 13.17
N GLU A 117 -12.85 -1.98 12.12
CA GLU A 117 -13.30 -2.09 10.72
C GLU A 117 -12.75 -3.33 9.98
N GLY A 118 -11.95 -4.17 10.65
CA GLY A 118 -11.45 -5.43 10.10
C GLY A 118 -10.04 -5.37 9.50
N VAL A 119 -9.33 -4.24 9.64
CA VAL A 119 -7.89 -4.16 9.30
C VAL A 119 -7.09 -4.94 10.33
N ARG A 120 -6.22 -5.85 9.87
CA ARG A 120 -5.38 -6.62 10.78
C ARG A 120 -4.16 -5.80 11.19
N LEU A 121 -4.06 -5.50 12.48
CA LEU A 121 -2.87 -4.89 13.06
C LEU A 121 -1.81 -5.95 13.32
N VAL A 122 -0.63 -5.80 12.72
CA VAL A 122 0.49 -6.76 12.82
C VAL A 122 1.80 -6.07 13.18
N LYS A 123 2.81 -6.86 13.52
CA LYS A 123 4.20 -6.45 13.70
C LYS A 123 5.06 -6.88 12.52
N THR A 124 6.17 -6.18 12.32
CA THR A 124 7.15 -6.49 11.27
C THR A 124 7.62 -7.94 11.36
N LYS A 125 7.80 -8.44 12.59
CA LYS A 125 8.18 -9.84 12.85
C LYS A 125 7.20 -10.85 12.26
N GLU A 126 5.89 -10.62 12.42
CA GLU A 126 4.85 -11.52 11.89
C GLU A 126 4.94 -11.62 10.36
N VAL A 127 5.21 -10.49 9.70
CA VAL A 127 5.27 -10.38 8.23
C VAL A 127 6.56 -10.96 7.67
N VAL A 128 7.71 -10.67 8.27
CA VAL A 128 9.03 -10.93 7.68
C VAL A 128 9.66 -12.24 8.18
N GLU A 129 9.40 -12.62 9.44
CA GLU A 129 10.07 -13.76 10.07
C GLU A 129 9.12 -14.96 10.26
N GLU A 130 7.85 -14.70 10.56
CA GLU A 130 6.89 -15.75 10.92
C GLU A 130 6.06 -16.26 9.73
N GLY A 131 6.28 -15.72 8.52
CA GLY A 131 5.70 -16.24 7.28
C GLY A 131 4.22 -15.91 7.10
N LEU A 132 3.72 -14.85 7.75
CA LEU A 132 2.30 -14.55 7.76
C LEU A 132 1.72 -14.38 6.34
N VAL A 133 2.42 -13.68 5.45
CA VAL A 133 1.91 -13.39 4.11
C VAL A 133 1.84 -14.68 3.28
N GLU A 134 2.83 -15.55 3.41
CA GLU A 134 2.88 -16.85 2.76
C GLU A 134 1.77 -17.77 3.26
N ASP A 135 1.47 -17.72 4.56
CA ASP A 135 0.34 -18.45 5.15
C ASP A 135 -1.01 -17.98 4.60
N LEU A 136 -1.21 -16.66 4.48
CA LEU A 136 -2.43 -16.09 3.92
C LEU A 136 -2.61 -16.45 2.44
N ALA A 137 -1.54 -16.36 1.65
CA ALA A 137 -1.54 -16.75 0.24
C ALA A 137 -1.87 -18.23 0.04
N ARG A 138 -1.39 -19.12 0.93
CA ARG A 138 -1.74 -20.55 0.91
C ARG A 138 -3.18 -20.83 1.30
N ALA A 139 -3.78 -20.03 2.18
CA ALA A 139 -5.15 -20.21 2.65
C ALA A 139 -6.21 -19.66 1.68
N GLY A 140 -5.81 -18.75 0.77
CA GLY A 140 -6.67 -18.17 -0.26
C GLY A 140 -6.67 -18.88 -1.61
N ALA A 141 -5.69 -19.76 -1.86
CA ALA A 141 -5.56 -20.59 -3.08
C ALA A 141 -6.37 -21.89 -3.00
#